data_AF-A0A948F4H7-F1
#
_entry.id   AF-A0A948F4H7-F1
#
_cell.length_a   1.000
_cell.length_b   1.000
_cell.length_c   1.000
_cell.angle_alpha   90.00
_cell.angle_beta   90.00
_cell.angle_gamma   90.00
#
_symmetry.space_group_name_H-M   'P 1'
#
loop_
_entity.id
_entity.type
_entity.pdbx_description
1 polymer ?
#
loop_
_entity_poly.entity_id
_entity_poly.type
_entity_poly.pdbx_seq_one_letter_code
_entity_poly.pdbx_strand_id
1 'polypeptide(L)' 'MQYYNHERKQWTRNRMTPVEYRDHLLAQVEG' A
#
# COMPACT_ATOMS: atom_id res chain seq x y z
N MET A 1 8.81 -12.42 -23.06
CA MET A 1 7.97 -11.36 -22.47
C MET A 1 7.34 -11.89 -21.19
N GLN A 2 7.75 -11.35 -20.04
CA GLN A 2 7.22 -11.70 -18.72
C GLN A 2 6.00 -10.80 -18.46
N TYR A 3 4.82 -11.23 -18.92
CA TYR A 3 3.62 -10.38 -18.90
C TYR A 3 2.96 -10.24 -17.52
N TYR A 4 3.39 -11.01 -16.52
CA TYR A 4 2.88 -10.89 -15.15
C TYR A 4 4.02 -11.02 -14.14
N ASN A 5 4.07 -10.07 -13.20
CA ASN A 5 5.00 -10.09 -12.07
C ASN A 5 4.62 -11.20 -11.08
N HIS A 6 5.18 -12.40 -11.26
CA HIS A 6 5.03 -13.52 -10.33
C HIS A 6 5.77 -13.33 -8.99
N GLU A 7 6.62 -12.30 -8.89
CA GLU A 7 7.41 -12.01 -7.68
C GLU A 7 6.63 -11.24 -6.61
N ARG A 8 5.44 -10.72 -6.92
CA ARG A 8 4.68 -9.88 -5.97
C ARG A 8 3.88 -10.74 -4.98
N LYS A 9 4.53 -11.14 -3.88
CA LYS A 9 3.81 -11.36 -2.62
C LYS A 9 3.37 -10.00 -2.06
N GLN A 10 2.20 -9.53 -2.50
CA GLN A 10 1.63 -8.25 -2.04
C GLN A 10 0.32 -8.41 -1.24
N TRP A 11 0.10 -9.58 -0.65
CA TRP A 11 -1.07 -9.83 0.21
C TRP A 11 -0.82 -9.50 1.69
N THR A 12 0.41 -9.18 2.06
CA THR A 12 0.79 -8.79 3.43
C THR A 12 1.16 -7.31 3.56
N ARG A 13 1.19 -6.56 2.46
CA ARG A 13 1.60 -5.14 2.51
C ARG A 13 0.38 -4.29 2.86
N ASN A 14 0.24 -4.03 4.15
CA ASN A 14 -0.65 -3.07 4.79
C ASN A 14 -2.14 -3.41 4.69
N ARG A 15 -2.60 -4.21 5.66
CA ARG A 15 -4.01 -4.20 6.08
C ARG A 15 -4.29 -2.92 6.88
N MET A 16 -4.20 -1.76 6.24
CA MET A 16 -4.75 -0.55 6.83
C MET A 16 -6.25 -0.54 6.59
N THR A 17 -7.00 -0.30 7.66
CA THR A 17 -8.39 0.10 7.56
C THR A 17 -8.48 1.43 6.81
N PRO A 18 -9.64 1.77 6.21
CA PRO A 18 -9.80 3.04 5.50
C PRO A 18 -9.44 4.29 6.33
N VAL A 19 -9.61 4.22 7.66
CA VAL A 19 -9.22 5.30 8.58
C VAL A 19 -7.70 5.41 8.68
N GLU A 20 -7.00 4.30 8.93
CA GLU A 20 -5.53 4.27 9.00
C GLU A 20 -4.89 4.71 7.68
N TYR A 21 -5.51 4.35 6.54
CA TYR A 21 -5.04 4.79 5.23
C TYR A 21 -5.20 6.31 5.03
N ARG A 22 -6.31 6.89 5.50
CA ARG A 22 -6.51 8.34 5.48
C ARG A 22 -5.46 9.07 6.32
N ASP A 23 -5.21 8.60 7.53
CA ASP A 23 -4.23 9.22 8.44
C ASP A 23 -2.81 9.11 7.87
N HIS A 24 -2.48 7.97 7.25
CA HIS A 24 -1.22 7.80 6.53
C HIS A 24 -1.04 8.82 5.40
N LEU A 25 -2.09 9.06 4.60
CA LEU A 25 -2.05 10.05 3.53
C LEU A 25 -1.91 11.48 4.06
N LEU A 26 -2.59 11.82 5.17
CA LEU A 26 -2.48 13.13 5.80
C LEU A 26 -1.07 13.38 6.36
N ALA A 27 -0.48 12.39 7.02
CA ALA A 27 0.89 12.46 7.53
C ALA A 27 1.95 12.61 6.41
N GLN A 28 1.66 12.17 5.19
CA GLN A 28 2.56 12.37 4.04
C GLN A 28 2.49 13.78 3.43
N VAL A 29 1.40 14.52 3.64
CA VAL A 29 1.19 15.86 3.07
C VAL A 29 1.79 16.96 3.96
N GLU A 30 1.95 16.70 5.26
CA GLU A 30 2.48 17.66 6.24
C GLU A 30 4.01 17.59 6.40
N GLY A 31 4.71 16.81 5.58
CA GLY A 31 6.18 16.62 5.60
C GLY A 31 6.94 17.45 4.59
#